data_AF-A0A6C0ANP4-F1
#
_entry.id   AF-A0A6C0ANP4-F1
#
_cell.length_a   1.000
_cell.length_b   1.000
_cell.length_c   1.000
_cell.angle_alpha   90.00
_cell.angle_beta   90.00
_cell.angle_gamma   90.00
#
_symmetry.space_group_name_H-M   'P 1'
#
loop_
_entity.id
_entity.type
_entity.pdbx_description
1 polymer ?
#
loop_
_entity_poly.entity_id
_entity_poly.type
_entity_poly.pdbx_seq_one_letter_code
_entity_poly.pdbx_strand_id
1 'polypeptide(L)'
;MSDLIIGQMTGLTNSQFLQYSDAARIFLRVQAFNQAIRIKRIAGNKTISYYTFVDNTERTLYKQGQFILSQNDPISAAGGLYDDIAEI
;
A
#
# COMPACT_ATOMS: atom_id res chain seq x y z
N MET A 1 3.46 10.27 -10.39
CA MET A 1 2.48 9.49 -9.61
C MET A 1 1.90 8.50 -10.59
N SER A 2 2.11 7.20 -10.40
CA SER A 2 1.53 6.18 -11.27
C SER A 2 0.03 6.16 -11.04
N ASP A 3 -0.75 6.43 -12.08
CA ASP A 3 -2.20 6.22 -12.07
C ASP A 3 -2.47 4.75 -11.74
N LEU A 4 -2.93 4.51 -10.52
CA LEU A 4 -3.16 3.17 -10.03
C LEU A 4 -4.29 2.55 -10.85
N ILE A 5 -4.03 1.40 -11.45
CA ILE A 5 -4.92 0.72 -12.37
C ILE A 5 -6.04 0.00 -11.60
N ILE A 6 -6.84 0.70 -10.79
CA ILE A 6 -8.07 0.13 -10.23
C ILE A 6 -9.07 -0.21 -11.37
N GLY A 7 -8.92 0.45 -12.53
CA GLY A 7 -9.70 0.20 -13.75
C GLY A 7 -9.50 -1.17 -14.41
N GLN A 8 -8.58 -2.01 -13.93
CA GLN A 8 -8.43 -3.40 -14.42
C GLN A 8 -9.26 -4.43 -13.64
N MET A 9 -9.82 -4.06 -12.49
CA MET A 9 -10.68 -4.97 -11.72
C MET A 9 -12.08 -5.02 -12.34
N THR A 10 -12.39 -6.10 -13.06
CA THR A 10 -13.70 -6.30 -13.70
C THR A 10 -14.66 -7.07 -12.77
N GLY A 11 -15.97 -6.81 -12.92
CA GLY A 11 -17.02 -7.57 -12.19
C GLY A 11 -17.30 -7.12 -10.75
N LEU A 12 -16.82 -5.94 -10.33
CA LEU A 12 -17.12 -5.39 -9.00
C LEU A 12 -18.48 -4.66 -8.99
N THR A 13 -19.22 -4.84 -7.90
CA THR A 13 -20.31 -3.91 -7.55
C THR A 13 -19.74 -2.54 -7.19
N ASN A 14 -20.54 -1.48 -7.29
CA ASN A 14 -20.11 -0.12 -6.95
C ASN A 14 -19.59 -0.02 -5.49
N SER A 15 -20.22 -0.73 -4.55
CA SER A 15 -19.76 -0.77 -3.16
C SER A 15 -18.40 -1.46 -3.01
N GLN A 16 -18.15 -2.54 -3.74
CA GLN A 16 -16.84 -3.22 -3.72
C GLN A 16 -15.77 -2.34 -4.36
N PHE A 17 -16.09 -1.65 -5.46
CA PHE A 17 -15.17 -0.72 -6.09
C PHE A 17 -14.72 0.38 -5.13
N LEU A 18 -15.66 1.03 -4.42
CA LEU A 18 -15.34 2.07 -3.45
C LEU A 18 -14.48 1.53 -2.30
N GLN A 19 -14.85 0.38 -1.73
CA GLN A 19 -14.07 -0.25 -0.65
C GLN A 19 -12.65 -0.61 -1.09
N TYR A 20 -12.50 -1.15 -2.29
CA TYR A 20 -11.20 -1.57 -2.82
C TYR A 20 -10.33 -0.36 -3.18
N SER A 21 -10.95 0.69 -3.70
CA SER A 21 -10.29 1.97 -3.94
C SER A 21 -9.76 2.58 -2.65
N ASP A 22 -10.55 2.57 -1.58
CA ASP A 22 -10.11 3.10 -0.29
C ASP A 22 -8.98 2.26 0.31
N ALA A 23 -9.08 0.92 0.27
CA ALA A 23 -8.03 0.02 0.73
C ALA A 23 -6.71 0.22 -0.05
N ALA A 24 -6.77 0.27 -1.38
CA ALA A 24 -5.61 0.52 -2.23
C ALA A 24 -4.97 1.89 -1.95
N ARG A 25 -5.80 2.93 -1.75
CA ARG A 25 -5.31 4.27 -1.39
C ARG A 25 -4.60 4.28 -0.04
N ILE A 26 -5.12 3.58 0.96
CA ILE A 26 -4.47 3.46 2.28
C ILE A 26 -3.13 2.76 2.13
N PHE A 27 -3.07 1.65 1.40
CA PHE A 27 -1.83 0.93 1.13
C PHE A 27 -0.76 1.85 0.52
N LEU A 28 -1.07 2.51 -0.61
CA LEU A 28 -0.11 3.39 -1.29
C LEU A 28 0.34 4.55 -0.44
N ARG A 29 -0.57 5.16 0.33
CA ARG A 29 -0.24 6.28 1.21
C ARG A 29 0.76 5.86 2.28
N VAL A 30 0.51 4.72 2.93
CA VAL A 30 1.40 4.17 3.97
C VAL A 30 2.73 3.73 3.35
N GLN A 31 2.69 3.07 2.20
CA GLN A 31 3.90 2.61 1.51
C GLN A 31 4.77 3.79 1.05
N ALA A 32 4.18 4.85 0.49
CA ALA A 32 4.90 6.06 0.10
C ALA A 32 5.55 6.75 1.31
N PHE A 33 4.84 6.82 2.43
CA PHE A 33 5.41 7.33 3.69
C PHE A 33 6.59 6.46 4.14
N ASN A 34 6.41 5.14 4.21
CA ASN A 34 7.44 4.22 4.66
C ASN A 34 8.67 4.21 3.75
N GLN A 35 8.48 4.35 2.42
CA GLN A 35 9.58 4.51 1.47
C GLN A 35 10.36 5.80 1.73
N ALA A 36 9.69 6.91 2.03
CA ALA A 36 10.36 8.16 2.40
C ALA A 36 11.15 8.02 3.71
N ILE A 37 10.60 7.31 4.70
CA ILE A 37 11.31 7.02 5.96
C ILE A 37 12.53 6.13 5.71
N ARG A 38 12.38 5.08 4.89
CA ARG A 38 13.47 4.19 4.52
C ARG A 38 14.64 4.96 3.90
N ILE A 39 14.37 5.88 2.97
CA ILE A 39 15.40 6.73 2.36
C ILE A 39 16.13 7.57 3.43
N LYS A 40 15.39 8.20 4.35
CA LYS A 40 16.00 8.99 5.45
C LYS A 40 16.83 8.14 6.41
N ARG A 41 16.38 6.93 6.71
CA ARG A 41 17.11 5.97 7.57
C ARG A 41 18.38 5.47 6.89
N ILE A 42 18.33 5.16 5.59
CA ILE A 42 19.52 4.81 4.78
C ILE A 42 20.52 5.98 4.74
N ALA A 43 20.03 7.22 4.69
CA ALA A 43 20.85 8.43 4.80
C ALA A 43 21.41 8.69 6.22
N GLY A 44 21.15 7.81 7.20
CA GLY A 44 21.72 7.86 8.55
C GLY A 44 20.76 8.38 9.63
N ASN A 45 19.60 8.92 9.29
CA ASN A 45 18.63 9.41 10.26
C ASN A 45 17.74 8.27 10.79
N LYS A 46 18.24 7.54 11.79
CA LYS A 46 17.58 6.37 12.40
C LYS A 46 16.52 6.73 13.45
N THR A 47 16.38 8.00 13.83
CA THR A 47 15.40 8.40 14.87
C THR A 47 13.98 8.51 14.34
N ILE A 48 13.80 8.52 13.01
CA ILE A 48 12.47 8.57 12.39
C ILE A 48 11.91 7.15 12.29
N SER A 49 10.71 6.97 12.83
CA SER A 49 9.96 5.71 12.82
C SER A 49 9.12 5.55 11.55
N TYR A 50 8.83 4.30 11.20
CA TYR A 50 7.85 3.98 10.17
C TYR A 50 6.44 4.33 10.60
N TYR A 51 5.50 4.30 9.65
CA TYR A 51 4.10 4.62 9.90
C TYR A 51 3.52 3.71 10.99
N THR A 52 2.83 4.32 11.96
CA THR A 52 2.07 3.59 12.99
C THR A 52 0.59 3.68 12.64
N PHE A 53 -0.05 2.51 12.52
CA PHE A 53 -1.49 2.45 12.25
C PHE A 53 -2.28 3.04 13.43
N VAL A 54 -3.32 3.81 13.10
CA VAL A 54 -4.21 4.43 14.09
C VAL A 54 -4.99 3.35 14.84
N ASP A 55 -5.47 2.33 14.13
CA ASP A 55 -6.22 1.22 14.69
C ASP A 55 -6.08 -0.07 13.83
N ASN A 56 -6.77 -1.13 14.26
CA ASN A 56 -6.80 -2.41 13.54
C ASN A 56 -7.58 -2.33 12.23
N THR A 57 -8.51 -1.39 12.09
CA THR A 57 -9.30 -1.19 10.87
C THR A 57 -8.39 -0.69 9.75
N GLU A 58 -7.58 0.33 10.02
CA GLU A 58 -6.61 0.88 9.07
C GLU A 58 -5.57 -0.17 8.68
N ARG A 59 -5.09 -0.97 9.64
CA ARG A 59 -4.17 -2.09 9.36
C ARG A 59 -4.80 -3.14 8.44
N THR A 60 -6.08 -3.45 8.66
CA THR A 60 -6.82 -4.39 7.81
C THR A 60 -6.97 -3.84 6.40
N LEU A 61 -7.34 -2.57 6.25
CA LEU A 61 -7.45 -1.90 4.96
C LEU A 61 -6.11 -1.82 4.23
N TYR A 62 -5.02 -1.59 4.95
CA TYR A 62 -3.67 -1.62 4.40
C TYR A 62 -3.34 -2.99 3.79
N LYS A 63 -3.56 -4.08 4.54
CA LYS A 63 -3.32 -5.44 4.06
C LYS A 63 -4.25 -5.84 2.92
N GLN A 64 -5.51 -5.40 2.99
CA GLN A 64 -6.46 -5.60 1.90
C GLN A 64 -6.02 -4.87 0.62
N GLY A 65 -5.56 -3.62 0.73
CA GLY A 65 -5.02 -2.85 -0.39
C GLY A 65 -3.79 -3.52 -1.01
N GLN A 66 -2.87 -4.00 -0.17
CA GLN A 66 -1.71 -4.78 -0.61
C GLN A 66 -2.14 -6.00 -1.43
N PHE A 67 -3.07 -6.79 -0.88
CA PHE A 67 -3.58 -7.99 -1.55
C PHE A 67 -4.23 -7.65 -2.89
N ILE A 68 -5.16 -6.69 -2.90
CA ILE A 68 -5.87 -6.27 -4.12
C ILE A 68 -4.90 -5.86 -5.22
N LEU A 69 -3.90 -5.05 -4.90
CA LEU A 69 -2.93 -4.57 -5.88
C LEU A 69 -2.04 -5.69 -6.41
N SER A 70 -1.59 -6.60 -5.53
CA SER A 70 -0.80 -7.76 -5.95
C SER A 70 -1.55 -8.72 -6.87
N GLN A 71 -2.87 -8.86 -6.67
CA GLN A 71 -3.72 -9.69 -7.54
C GLN A 71 -3.99 -9.03 -8.89
N ASN A 72 -4.19 -7.72 -8.89
CA ASN A 72 -4.56 -6.98 -10.08
C ASN A 72 -3.34 -6.67 -10.98
N ASP A 73 -2.15 -6.55 -10.39
CA ASP A 73 -0.89 -6.31 -11.10
C ASP A 73 0.19 -7.31 -10.63
N PRO A 74 0.09 -8.58 -11.06
CA PRO A 74 1.00 -9.63 -10.62
C PRO A 74 2.43 -9.45 -11.13
N ILE A 75 2.62 -8.74 -12.24
CA ILE A 75 3.96 -8.47 -12.80
C ILE A 75 4.72 -7.52 -11.88
N SER A 76 4.12 -6.39 -11.50
CA SER A 76 4.77 -5.48 -10.55
C SER A 76 4.87 -6.07 -9.15
N ALA A 77 3.91 -6.91 -8.75
CA ALA A 77 3.97 -7.65 -7.50
C ALA A 77 5.20 -8.59 -7.47
N ALA A 78 5.46 -9.33 -8.55
CA ALA A 78 6.66 -10.17 -8.66
C ALA A 78 7.96 -9.35 -8.63
N GLY A 79 7.90 -8.08 -9.07
CA GLY A 79 8.99 -7.11 -8.93
C GLY A 79 9.13 -6.48 -7.54
N GLY A 80 8.32 -6.87 -6.57
CA GLY A 80 8.34 -6.36 -5.19
C GLY A 80 7.71 -4.98 -5.00
N LEU A 81 6.96 -4.47 -6.00
CA LEU A 81 6.35 -3.13 -5.91
C LEU A 81 5.36 -3.01 -4.77
N TYR A 82 4.71 -4.10 -4.37
CA TYR A 82 3.71 -4.14 -3.30
C TYR A 82 4.21 -4.84 -2.03
N ASP A 83 5.53 -5.03 -1.91
CA ASP A 83 6.13 -5.58 -0.70
C ASP A 83 5.98 -4.60 0.47
N ASP A 84 5.81 -5.15 1.66
CA ASP A 84 5.63 -4.37 2.87
C ASP A 84 6.94 -3.68 3.24
N ILE A 85 6.92 -2.36 3.35
CA ILE A 85 8.05 -1.57 3.82
C ILE A 85 7.77 -1.22 5.27
N ALA A 86 8.29 -2.01 6.19
CA ALA A 86 8.14 -1.79 7.64
C ALA A 86 9.49 -1.96 8.36
N GLU A 87 9.51 -1.68 9.66
CA GLU A 87 10.68 -1.97 10.49
C GLU A 87 10.89 -3.49 10.58
N ILE A 88 12.14 -3.94 10.36
CA ILE A 88 12.58 -5.34 10.52
C ILE A 88 12.73 -5.63 12.01
#